data_AF-A0A0S7XAV2-F1
#
_entry.id   AF-A0A0S7XAV2-F1
#
_cell.length_a   1.000
_cell.length_b   1.000
_cell.length_c   1.000
_cell.angle_alpha   90.00
_cell.angle_beta   90.00
_cell.angle_gamma   90.00
#
_symmetry.space_group_name_H-M   'P 1'
#
loop_
_entity.id
_entity.type
_entity.pdbx_description
1 polymer ?
#
loop_
_entity_poly.entity_id
_entity_poly.type
_entity_poly.pdbx_seq_one_letter_code
_entity_poly.pdbx_strand_id
1 'polypeptide(L)'
;MKKRSTLTRTSASTMIALFSLLIASLVAGAALAQDENDPAQVRNREETRITAQEPQGEGLRERIRERIESEVGLQDQERERLRQHLGECERHGFDDALVAALFSESNPLREQIRTQERVLALAREGLPVEPVAQKLQEGRQKGVSQETLEQVCARIAEHVRAAHSFMERAREGGIAPGDENAERRHIREMAMHMWHGLKEGDMDRIQTRARQRLQDGSCTTEDVVAAAETATRLAEMGIERSRAVRLAGDALQYGYTPREMRQLVWAVMTANVHGGPQDDVIDTLERGIRNQRQLSQMVQEMWQHGWMGPADEHGGRSPMDNAPGSGPGSGQQGQGAGEDGQGGGGSDKGSGGK
;
A
#
# COMPACT_ATOMS: atom_id res chain seq x y z
N MET A 1 42.79 8.12 -37.52
CA MET A 1 42.79 8.15 -36.05
C MET A 1 41.35 8.00 -35.56
N LYS A 2 40.99 6.82 -35.03
CA LYS A 2 39.64 6.50 -34.51
C LYS A 2 39.69 6.49 -32.99
N LYS A 3 39.08 7.48 -32.32
CA LYS A 3 38.90 7.48 -30.86
C LYS A 3 37.73 6.54 -30.53
N ARG A 4 38.02 5.41 -29.88
CA ARG A 4 37.01 4.53 -29.28
C ARG A 4 36.61 5.10 -27.92
N SER A 5 35.34 5.42 -27.78
CA SER A 5 34.69 5.81 -26.52
C SER A 5 34.47 4.55 -25.66
N THR A 6 35.13 4.51 -24.51
CA THR A 6 34.90 3.50 -23.45
C THR A 6 33.81 4.02 -22.52
N LEU A 7 32.55 3.68 -22.82
CA LEU A 7 31.46 3.84 -21.86
C LEU A 7 31.54 2.74 -20.79
N THR A 8 31.68 3.18 -19.55
CA THR A 8 31.68 2.40 -18.32
C THR A 8 30.35 1.68 -18.13
N ARG A 9 30.37 0.35 -18.25
CA ARG A 9 29.30 -0.56 -17.80
C ARG A 9 29.38 -0.72 -16.29
N THR A 10 28.79 0.21 -15.56
CA THR A 10 28.55 0.10 -14.11
C THR A 10 27.15 0.63 -13.86
N SER A 11 26.10 -0.21 -13.86
CA SER A 11 24.77 0.29 -13.46
C SER A 11 23.64 -0.71 -13.11
N ALA A 12 23.73 -2.02 -13.36
CA ALA A 12 22.57 -2.89 -13.10
C ALA A 12 22.75 -3.79 -11.86
N SER A 13 23.90 -4.45 -11.72
CA SER A 13 24.10 -5.44 -10.65
C SER A 13 24.17 -4.83 -9.24
N THR A 14 24.66 -3.60 -9.09
CA THR A 14 24.78 -2.94 -7.78
C THR A 14 23.43 -2.50 -7.22
N MET A 15 22.48 -2.10 -8.08
CA MET A 15 21.13 -1.74 -7.64
C MET A 15 20.30 -2.97 -7.23
N ILE A 16 20.47 -4.11 -7.91
CA ILE A 16 19.78 -5.35 -7.57
C ILE A 16 20.26 -5.89 -6.20
N ALA A 17 21.56 -5.82 -5.91
CA ALA A 17 22.12 -6.27 -4.64
C ALA A 17 21.61 -5.46 -3.42
N LEU A 18 21.42 -4.15 -3.57
CA LEU A 18 20.86 -3.30 -2.50
C LEU A 18 19.38 -3.57 -2.25
N PHE A 19 18.62 -3.97 -3.28
CA PHE A 19 17.21 -4.31 -3.12
C PHE A 19 17.00 -5.67 -2.44
N SER A 20 17.84 -6.67 -2.75
CA SER A 20 17.78 -8.00 -2.12
C SER A 20 18.14 -7.97 -0.62
N LEU A 21 19.07 -7.12 -0.18
CA LEU A 21 19.45 -7.00 1.23
C LEU A 21 18.30 -6.43 2.10
N LEU A 22 17.44 -5.61 1.49
CA LEU A 22 16.34 -4.92 2.17
C LEU A 22 15.13 -5.83 2.41
N ILE A 23 14.96 -6.87 1.58
CA ILE A 23 13.91 -7.91 1.74
C ILE A 23 14.30 -8.92 2.84
N ALA A 24 15.58 -9.29 2.93
CA ALA A 24 16.05 -10.28 3.92
C ALA A 24 15.91 -9.80 5.38
N SER A 25 16.04 -8.50 5.66
CA SER A 25 15.86 -7.96 7.01
C SER A 25 14.40 -7.94 7.47
N LEU A 26 13.42 -7.99 6.57
CA LEU A 26 12.00 -7.98 6.93
C LEU A 26 11.50 -9.33 7.45
N VAL A 27 12.11 -10.44 7.00
CA VAL A 27 11.68 -11.80 7.36
C VAL A 27 12.19 -12.24 8.74
N ALA A 28 13.31 -11.67 9.22
CA ALA A 28 13.90 -12.05 10.51
C ALA A 28 13.17 -11.46 11.74
N GLY A 29 12.28 -10.48 11.57
CA GLY A 29 11.59 -9.80 12.68
C GLY A 29 10.32 -10.50 13.19
N ALA A 30 9.84 -11.55 12.52
CA ALA A 30 8.52 -12.14 12.80
C ALA A 30 8.55 -13.37 13.73
N ALA A 31 9.71 -13.79 14.24
CA ALA A 31 9.88 -15.11 14.87
C ALA A 31 9.92 -15.15 16.41
N LEU A 32 9.65 -14.06 17.14
CA LEU A 32 9.80 -14.02 18.61
C LEU A 32 8.62 -13.40 19.39
N ALA A 33 7.38 -13.76 19.05
CA ALA A 33 6.23 -13.37 19.86
C ALA A 33 5.17 -14.47 19.94
N GLN A 34 5.43 -15.51 20.71
CA GLN A 34 4.43 -16.48 21.17
C GLN A 34 4.78 -16.95 22.58
N ASP A 35 4.18 -16.33 23.60
CA ASP A 35 3.51 -17.02 24.71
C ASP A 35 2.80 -15.95 25.58
N GLU A 36 1.77 -16.35 26.32
CA GLU A 36 0.83 -15.54 27.13
C GLU A 36 -0.34 -14.87 26.38
N ASN A 37 -1.44 -15.62 26.27
CA ASN A 37 -2.75 -15.07 25.90
C ASN A 37 -3.81 -15.57 26.90
N ASP A 38 -3.89 -14.93 28.07
CA ASP A 38 -4.98 -15.10 29.04
C ASP A 38 -6.08 -14.05 28.77
N PRO A 39 -7.25 -14.45 28.22
CA PRO A 39 -8.30 -13.53 27.80
C PRO A 39 -8.99 -12.81 28.98
N ALA A 40 -8.77 -13.23 30.23
CA ALA A 40 -9.36 -12.59 31.40
C ALA A 40 -8.60 -11.32 31.86
N GLN A 41 -7.30 -11.21 31.55
CA GLN A 41 -6.51 -10.01 31.92
C GLN A 41 -6.61 -8.86 30.90
N VAL A 42 -7.02 -9.14 29.66
CA VAL A 42 -7.13 -8.13 28.59
C VAL A 42 -8.25 -7.13 28.88
N ARG A 43 -9.36 -7.59 29.46
CA ARG A 43 -10.56 -6.76 29.68
C ARG A 43 -10.38 -5.69 30.77
N ASN A 44 -9.65 -6.01 31.85
CA ASN A 44 -9.38 -5.04 32.92
C ASN A 44 -8.29 -4.02 32.55
N ARG A 45 -7.44 -4.31 31.55
CA ARG A 45 -6.41 -3.39 31.04
C ARG A 45 -6.98 -2.34 30.07
N GLU A 46 -8.09 -2.62 29.41
CA GLU A 46 -8.75 -1.67 28.49
C GLU A 46 -9.56 -0.60 29.25
N GLU A 47 -10.23 -0.94 30.35
CA GLU A 47 -11.01 0.04 31.13
C GLU A 47 -10.15 1.06 31.90
N THR A 48 -8.88 0.75 32.21
CA THR A 48 -7.94 1.73 32.81
C THR A 48 -7.16 2.55 31.78
N ARG A 49 -7.24 2.22 30.49
CA ARG A 49 -6.47 2.90 29.43
C ARG A 49 -7.22 4.04 28.75
N ILE A 50 -8.54 4.12 28.93
CA ILE A 50 -9.40 5.08 28.23
C ILE A 50 -9.45 6.45 28.93
N THR A 51 -8.98 6.59 30.17
CA THR A 51 -9.14 7.82 30.97
C THR A 51 -7.87 8.62 31.23
N ALA A 52 -6.73 8.28 30.61
CA ALA A 52 -5.47 9.01 30.79
C ALA A 52 -4.58 9.05 29.54
N GLN A 53 -5.17 9.22 28.35
CA GLN A 53 -4.40 9.72 27.21
C GLN A 53 -4.23 11.23 27.41
N GLU A 54 -3.16 11.60 28.12
CA GLU A 54 -2.67 12.98 28.14
C GLU A 54 -2.60 13.52 26.70
N PRO A 55 -2.86 14.83 26.48
CA PRO A 55 -2.70 15.45 25.17
C PRO A 55 -1.20 15.50 24.81
N GLN A 56 -0.65 14.38 24.33
CA GLN A 56 0.76 14.23 23.97
C GLN A 56 1.20 15.14 22.80
N GLY A 57 0.25 15.82 22.15
CA GLY A 57 0.51 16.67 20.98
C GLY A 57 0.94 18.11 21.28
N GLU A 58 0.48 18.73 22.37
CA GLU A 58 0.92 20.08 22.71
C GLU A 58 2.40 20.09 23.13
N GLY A 59 2.85 19.02 23.78
CA GLY A 59 4.24 18.90 24.23
C GLY A 59 5.26 18.68 23.10
N LEU A 60 4.87 18.11 21.95
CA LEU A 60 5.83 17.92 20.85
C LEU A 60 6.24 19.26 20.21
N ARG A 61 5.25 20.10 19.87
CA ARG A 61 5.52 21.37 19.19
C ARG A 61 6.28 22.33 20.08
N GLU A 62 5.96 22.38 21.37
CA GLU A 62 6.72 23.20 22.32
C GLU A 62 8.17 22.74 22.47
N ARG A 63 8.41 21.43 22.60
CA ARG A 63 9.78 20.88 22.62
C ARG A 63 10.56 21.22 21.34
N ILE A 64 9.91 21.21 20.17
CA ILE A 64 10.55 21.62 18.93
C ILE A 64 10.89 23.12 18.96
N ARG A 65 10.00 23.99 19.46
CA ARG A 65 10.27 25.43 19.62
C ARG A 65 11.47 25.66 20.54
N GLU A 66 11.45 25.06 21.73
CA GLU A 66 12.55 25.13 22.70
C GLU A 66 13.88 24.65 22.09
N ARG A 67 13.84 23.58 21.30
CA ARG A 67 15.02 23.09 20.60
C ARG A 67 15.53 24.08 19.56
N ILE A 68 14.66 24.69 18.76
CA ILE A 68 15.06 25.73 17.79
C ILE A 68 15.76 26.90 18.49
N GLU A 69 15.30 27.29 19.68
CA GLU A 69 15.93 28.36 20.47
C GLU A 69 17.27 27.96 21.12
N SER A 70 17.38 26.72 21.57
CA SER A 70 18.54 26.25 22.33
C SER A 70 19.65 25.64 21.47
N GLU A 71 19.38 25.29 20.21
CA GLU A 71 20.34 24.65 19.31
C GLU A 71 21.54 25.58 19.02
N VAL A 72 22.73 25.08 19.34
CA VAL A 72 24.01 25.79 19.19
C VAL A 72 24.45 25.71 17.72
N GLY A 73 24.87 26.84 17.16
CA GLY A 73 25.41 26.90 15.79
C GLY A 73 24.38 27.20 14.70
N LEU A 74 23.09 27.33 15.05
CA LEU A 74 22.09 27.93 14.16
C LEU A 74 22.25 29.45 14.10
N GLN A 75 22.23 30.00 12.89
CA GLN A 75 22.15 31.44 12.66
C GLN A 75 20.73 31.96 12.92
N ASP A 76 20.57 33.24 13.25
CA ASP A 76 19.25 33.85 13.52
C ASP A 76 18.28 33.66 12.34
N GLN A 77 18.77 33.77 11.11
CA GLN A 77 17.97 33.53 9.91
C GLN A 77 17.48 32.07 9.82
N GLU A 78 18.29 31.11 10.25
CA GLU A 78 17.93 29.68 10.23
C GLU A 78 16.91 29.37 11.31
N ARG A 79 17.06 29.95 12.50
CA ARG A 79 16.07 29.86 13.59
C ARG A 79 14.71 30.39 13.13
N GLU A 80 14.70 31.57 12.51
CA GLU A 80 13.47 32.18 12.01
C GLU A 80 12.79 31.32 10.94
N ARG A 81 13.57 30.76 10.00
CA ARG A 81 13.03 29.81 9.00
C ARG A 81 12.41 28.58 9.66
N LEU A 82 13.07 27.99 10.66
CA LEU A 82 12.56 26.81 11.36
C LEU A 82 11.27 27.11 12.13
N ARG A 83 11.16 28.29 12.78
CA ARG A 83 9.92 28.75 13.40
C ARG A 83 8.80 28.91 12.37
N GLN A 84 9.11 29.54 11.25
CA GLN A 84 8.16 29.70 10.15
C GLN A 84 7.70 28.33 9.64
N HIS A 85 8.62 27.37 9.44
CA HIS A 85 8.28 26.02 9.00
C HIS A 85 7.35 25.32 9.99
N LEU A 86 7.62 25.41 11.30
CA LEU A 86 6.76 24.80 12.32
C LEU A 86 5.36 25.43 12.30
N GLY A 87 5.27 26.77 12.21
CA GLY A 87 4.00 27.48 12.09
C GLY A 87 3.24 27.15 10.78
N GLU A 88 3.95 26.84 9.70
CA GLU A 88 3.34 26.36 8.47
C GLU A 88 2.81 24.92 8.60
N CYS A 89 3.55 24.02 9.26
CA CYS A 89 3.04 22.69 9.57
C CYS A 89 1.72 22.76 10.37
N GLU A 90 1.64 23.65 11.36
CA GLU A 90 0.42 23.91 12.13
C GLU A 90 -0.72 24.43 11.23
N ARG A 91 -0.44 25.42 10.39
CA ARG A 91 -1.43 26.00 9.46
C ARG A 91 -1.96 24.97 8.46
N HIS A 92 -1.12 24.06 8.01
CA HIS A 92 -1.50 22.97 7.10
C HIS A 92 -2.09 21.75 7.82
N GLY A 93 -2.28 21.81 9.15
CA GLY A 93 -2.91 20.76 9.93
C GLY A 93 -2.10 19.47 10.00
N PHE A 94 -0.76 19.55 9.97
CA PHE A 94 0.07 18.37 10.11
C PHE A 94 -0.08 17.78 11.51
N ASP A 95 -0.32 16.47 11.57
CA ASP A 95 -0.34 15.71 12.81
C ASP A 95 1.07 15.59 13.43
N ASP A 96 1.13 15.09 14.67
CA ASP A 96 2.39 14.97 15.40
C ASP A 96 3.36 13.98 14.76
N ALA A 97 2.87 12.97 14.05
CA ALA A 97 3.72 12.00 13.37
C ALA A 97 4.44 12.66 12.18
N LEU A 98 3.73 13.46 11.38
CA LEU A 98 4.29 14.26 10.30
C LEU A 98 5.26 15.32 10.83
N VAL A 99 4.90 16.02 11.92
CA VAL A 99 5.77 17.02 12.55
C VAL A 99 7.05 16.35 13.08
N ALA A 100 6.96 15.22 13.79
CA ALA A 100 8.12 14.46 14.25
C ALA A 100 8.99 13.95 13.08
N ALA A 101 8.36 13.52 11.98
CA ALA A 101 9.07 13.14 10.77
C ALA A 101 9.78 14.33 10.11
N LEU A 102 9.34 15.57 10.30
CA LEU A 102 10.01 16.76 9.75
C LEU A 102 11.08 17.36 10.67
N PHE A 103 10.91 17.19 11.98
CA PHE A 103 11.78 17.73 13.03
C PHE A 103 12.44 16.60 13.84
N SER A 104 13.29 15.79 13.17
CA SER A 104 13.99 14.67 13.83
C SER A 104 14.85 15.16 14.97
N GLU A 105 14.72 14.56 16.14
CA GLU A 105 15.67 14.75 17.26
C GLU A 105 17.07 14.21 16.92
N SER A 106 17.16 13.23 16.00
CA SER A 106 18.42 12.55 15.65
C SER A 106 19.38 13.37 14.79
N ASN A 107 18.91 14.39 14.08
CA ASN A 107 19.70 15.11 13.08
C ASN A 107 19.82 16.59 13.46
N PRO A 108 20.92 17.28 13.14
CA PRO A 108 21.03 18.72 13.35
C PRO A 108 19.91 19.48 12.60
N LEU A 109 19.28 20.46 13.25
CA LEU A 109 18.14 21.20 12.67
C LEU A 109 18.48 21.87 11.33
N ARG A 110 19.71 22.39 11.20
CA ARG A 110 20.21 23.04 9.97
C ARG A 110 20.06 22.16 8.74
N GLU A 111 20.38 20.87 8.87
CA GLU A 111 20.37 19.94 7.75
C GLU A 111 18.94 19.54 7.34
N GLN A 112 17.96 19.78 8.21
CA GLN A 112 16.56 19.43 7.97
C GLN A 112 15.81 20.52 7.19
N ILE A 113 16.31 21.77 7.18
CA ILE A 113 15.66 22.93 6.56
C ILE A 113 15.25 22.65 5.11
N ARG A 114 16.16 22.11 4.28
CA ARG A 114 15.86 21.82 2.86
C ARG A 114 14.79 20.76 2.67
N THR A 115 14.77 19.75 3.54
CA THR A 115 13.77 18.69 3.47
C THR A 115 12.40 19.24 3.88
N GLN A 116 12.35 20.08 4.92
CA GLN A 116 11.14 20.76 5.37
C GLN A 116 10.59 21.71 4.29
N GLU A 117 11.44 22.52 3.66
CA GLU A 117 11.05 23.42 2.55
C GLU A 117 10.35 22.65 1.42
N ARG A 118 10.85 21.46 1.05
CA ARG A 118 10.24 20.62 0.01
C ARG A 118 8.88 20.08 0.41
N VAL A 119 8.72 19.62 1.66
CA VAL A 119 7.45 19.09 2.15
C VAL A 119 6.41 20.20 2.28
N LEU A 120 6.81 21.37 2.79
CA LEU A 120 5.95 22.54 2.86
C LEU A 120 5.58 23.07 1.47
N ALA A 121 6.46 22.98 0.47
CA ALA A 121 6.11 23.32 -0.90
C ALA A 121 4.93 22.48 -1.42
N LEU A 122 4.93 21.16 -1.19
CA LEU A 122 3.80 20.29 -1.55
C LEU A 122 2.53 20.68 -0.79
N ALA A 123 2.62 20.98 0.51
CA ALA A 123 1.47 21.40 1.30
C ALA A 123 0.84 22.72 0.80
N ARG A 124 1.67 23.69 0.40
CA ARG A 124 1.23 24.94 -0.22
C ARG A 124 0.58 24.73 -1.59
N GLU A 125 1.01 23.70 -2.33
CA GLU A 125 0.38 23.24 -3.57
C GLU A 125 -0.93 22.46 -3.32
N GLY A 126 -1.32 22.23 -2.06
CA GLY A 126 -2.50 21.41 -1.71
C GLY A 126 -2.29 19.91 -1.92
N LEU A 127 -1.05 19.47 -2.12
CA LEU A 127 -0.71 18.10 -2.43
C LEU A 127 -0.43 17.26 -1.16
N PRO A 128 -0.66 15.94 -1.21
CA PRO A 128 -0.39 15.08 -0.07
C PRO A 128 1.11 15.02 0.25
N VAL A 129 1.44 15.25 1.52
CA VAL A 129 2.81 15.25 2.05
C VAL A 129 3.22 13.91 2.66
N GLU A 130 2.23 13.06 2.96
CA GLU A 130 2.39 11.82 3.70
C GLU A 130 3.34 10.84 3.02
N PRO A 131 3.36 10.66 1.68
CA PRO A 131 4.34 9.81 1.01
C PRO A 131 5.80 10.26 1.25
N VAL A 132 6.03 11.58 1.30
CA VAL A 132 7.37 12.13 1.54
C VAL A 132 7.80 11.91 2.98
N ALA A 133 6.90 12.20 3.92
CA ALA A 133 7.16 11.99 5.35
C ALA A 133 7.40 10.51 5.69
N GLN A 134 6.61 9.60 5.10
CA GLN A 134 6.79 8.15 5.27
C GLN A 134 8.18 7.71 4.80
N LYS A 135 8.63 8.15 3.62
CA LYS A 135 9.96 7.79 3.10
C LYS A 135 11.10 8.42 3.90
N LEU A 136 10.89 9.63 4.41
CA LEU A 136 11.84 10.30 5.30
C LEU A 136 12.00 9.51 6.61
N GLN A 137 10.90 9.09 7.23
CA GLN A 137 10.91 8.28 8.45
C GLN A 137 11.58 6.92 8.22
N GLU A 138 11.21 6.22 7.14
CA GLU A 138 11.81 4.93 6.75
C GLU A 138 13.32 5.06 6.56
N GLY A 139 13.78 6.08 5.84
CA GLY A 139 15.20 6.29 5.60
C GLY A 139 15.98 6.61 6.88
N ARG A 140 15.40 7.40 7.79
CA ARG A 140 16.02 7.68 9.10
C ARG A 140 16.13 6.44 9.98
N GLN A 141 15.07 5.62 10.04
CA GLN A 141 15.10 4.34 10.76
C GLN A 141 16.20 3.40 10.23
N LYS A 142 16.49 3.49 8.92
CA LYS A 142 17.55 2.73 8.26
C LYS A 142 18.93 3.40 8.31
N GLY A 143 19.07 4.53 9.00
CA GLY A 143 20.34 5.26 9.12
C GLY A 143 20.84 5.85 7.79
N VAL A 144 19.93 6.15 6.86
CA VAL A 144 20.27 6.76 5.57
C VAL A 144 20.82 8.18 5.80
N SER A 145 21.90 8.53 5.10
CA SER A 145 22.50 9.86 5.20
C SER A 145 21.54 10.97 4.79
N GLN A 146 21.69 12.16 5.38
CA GLN A 146 20.82 13.30 5.10
C GLN A 146 20.86 13.73 3.62
N GLU A 147 22.02 13.67 2.96
CA GLU A 147 22.14 13.95 1.53
C GLU A 147 21.29 12.97 0.69
N THR A 148 21.33 11.68 1.02
CA THR A 148 20.49 10.68 0.36
C THR A 148 19.01 10.89 0.67
N LEU A 149 18.66 11.27 1.90
CA LEU A 149 17.27 11.62 2.26
C LEU A 149 16.75 12.81 1.45
N GLU A 150 17.57 13.85 1.23
CA GLU A 150 17.19 14.99 0.39
C GLU A 150 16.85 14.55 -1.05
N GLN A 151 17.63 13.64 -1.62
CA GLN A 151 17.38 13.07 -2.96
C GLN A 151 16.12 12.20 -2.98
N VAL A 152 15.91 11.38 -1.95
CA VAL A 152 14.70 10.57 -1.79
C VAL A 152 13.47 11.48 -1.72
N CYS A 153 13.50 12.51 -0.88
CA CYS A 153 12.42 13.49 -0.72
C CYS A 153 12.14 14.25 -2.02
N ALA A 154 13.18 14.65 -2.76
CA ALA A 154 13.04 15.27 -4.07
C ALA A 154 12.27 14.37 -5.04
N ARG A 155 12.70 13.12 -5.16
CA ARG A 155 12.14 12.15 -6.09
C ARG A 155 10.69 11.78 -5.75
N ILE A 156 10.38 11.52 -4.49
CA ILE A 156 8.99 11.21 -4.10
C ILE A 156 8.07 12.42 -4.28
N ALA A 157 8.56 13.66 -4.05
CA ALA A 157 7.78 14.87 -4.33
C ALA A 157 7.48 15.04 -5.83
N GLU A 158 8.43 14.69 -6.71
CA GLU A 158 8.19 14.63 -8.16
C GLU A 158 7.10 13.60 -8.50
N HIS A 159 7.13 12.41 -7.89
CA HIS A 159 6.09 11.40 -8.08
C HIS A 159 4.71 11.86 -7.58
N VAL A 160 4.62 12.61 -6.47
CA VAL A 160 3.35 13.19 -5.99
C VAL A 160 2.78 14.17 -7.01
N ARG A 161 3.60 15.07 -7.58
CA ARG A 161 3.15 16.01 -8.61
C ARG A 161 2.74 15.32 -9.90
N ALA A 162 3.49 14.30 -10.31
CA ALA A 162 3.17 13.51 -11.50
C ALA A 162 1.87 12.72 -11.31
N ALA A 163 1.65 12.12 -10.13
CA ALA A 163 0.40 11.47 -9.76
C ALA A 163 -0.78 12.44 -9.80
N HIS A 164 -0.66 13.62 -9.17
CA HIS A 164 -1.70 14.65 -9.23
C HIS A 164 -2.02 15.07 -10.66
N SER A 165 -0.99 15.37 -11.47
CA SER A 165 -1.16 15.74 -12.88
C SER A 165 -1.81 14.62 -13.69
N PHE A 166 -1.54 13.36 -13.36
CA PHE A 166 -2.19 12.21 -13.96
C PHE A 166 -3.68 12.13 -13.60
N MET A 167 -4.05 12.33 -12.32
CA MET A 167 -5.43 12.32 -11.86
C MET A 167 -6.26 13.45 -12.50
N GLU A 168 -5.69 14.64 -12.61
CA GLU A 168 -6.30 15.77 -13.31
C GLU A 168 -6.59 15.43 -14.79
N ARG A 169 -5.60 14.88 -15.52
CA ARG A 169 -5.80 14.42 -16.91
C ARG A 169 -6.81 13.28 -17.04
N ALA A 170 -6.94 12.44 -16.00
CA ALA A 170 -7.92 11.36 -15.97
C ALA A 170 -9.34 11.94 -15.83
N ARG A 171 -9.52 12.92 -14.94
CA ARG A 171 -10.77 13.66 -14.75
C ARG A 171 -11.18 14.43 -16.00
N GLU A 172 -10.24 15.17 -16.61
CA GLU A 172 -10.46 15.84 -17.91
C GLU A 172 -10.84 14.84 -19.02
N GLY A 173 -10.35 13.61 -18.93
CA GLY A 173 -10.69 12.51 -19.82
C GLY A 173 -12.05 11.84 -19.54
N GLY A 174 -12.83 12.36 -18.59
CA GLY A 174 -14.17 11.86 -18.24
C GLY A 174 -14.20 10.75 -17.19
N ILE A 175 -13.06 10.40 -16.58
CA ILE A 175 -13.03 9.40 -15.51
C ILE A 175 -13.66 10.01 -14.26
N ALA A 176 -14.65 9.32 -13.68
CA ALA A 176 -15.40 9.86 -12.56
C ALA A 176 -14.49 10.04 -11.34
N PRO A 177 -14.36 11.26 -10.80
CA PRO A 177 -13.55 11.51 -9.61
C PRO A 177 -14.24 10.95 -8.36
N GLY A 178 -13.44 10.58 -7.36
CA GLY A 178 -13.94 10.35 -6.00
C GLY A 178 -14.24 11.66 -5.27
N ASP A 179 -14.58 11.57 -3.99
CA ASP A 179 -14.57 12.74 -3.11
C ASP A 179 -13.13 13.26 -2.89
N GLU A 180 -12.99 14.47 -2.34
CA GLU A 180 -11.69 15.13 -2.12
C GLU A 180 -10.72 14.28 -1.28
N ASN A 181 -11.23 13.57 -0.26
CA ASN A 181 -10.39 12.72 0.58
C ASN A 181 -9.93 11.46 -0.17
N ALA A 182 -10.81 10.88 -0.99
CA ALA A 182 -10.51 9.76 -1.87
C ALA A 182 -9.50 10.17 -2.94
N GLU A 183 -9.66 11.32 -3.56
CA GLU A 183 -8.72 11.86 -4.55
C GLU A 183 -7.33 12.07 -3.93
N ARG A 184 -7.26 12.71 -2.75
CA ARG A 184 -5.99 12.86 -2.03
C ARG A 184 -5.35 11.51 -1.70
N ARG A 185 -6.15 10.51 -1.26
CA ARG A 185 -5.66 9.14 -1.03
C ARG A 185 -5.14 8.49 -2.32
N HIS A 186 -5.86 8.61 -3.43
CA HIS A 186 -5.48 8.06 -4.72
C HIS A 186 -4.17 8.67 -5.25
N ILE A 187 -3.95 9.98 -5.05
CA ILE A 187 -2.67 10.63 -5.40
C ILE A 187 -1.51 10.02 -4.60
N ARG A 188 -1.71 9.76 -3.29
CA ARG A 188 -0.69 9.11 -2.44
C ARG A 188 -0.36 7.71 -2.93
N GLU A 189 -1.38 6.90 -3.15
CA GLU A 189 -1.23 5.51 -3.61
C GLU A 189 -0.51 5.47 -4.96
N MET A 190 -0.90 6.35 -5.88
CA MET A 190 -0.29 6.45 -7.19
C MET A 190 1.18 6.89 -7.14
N ALA A 191 1.51 7.89 -6.32
CA ALA A 191 2.89 8.32 -6.10
C ALA A 191 3.75 7.17 -5.57
N MET A 192 3.18 6.31 -4.72
CA MET A 192 3.85 5.12 -4.24
C MET A 192 4.03 4.08 -5.35
N HIS A 193 3.03 3.79 -6.19
CA HIS A 193 3.22 2.91 -7.35
C HIS A 193 4.34 3.40 -8.29
N MET A 194 4.45 4.71 -8.48
CA MET A 194 5.57 5.31 -9.22
C MET A 194 6.91 5.12 -8.51
N TRP A 195 6.94 5.24 -7.17
CA TRP A 195 8.11 4.92 -6.36
C TRP A 195 8.55 3.46 -6.51
N HIS A 196 7.59 2.53 -6.59
CA HIS A 196 7.81 1.10 -6.86
C HIS A 196 8.15 0.78 -8.32
N GLY A 197 8.28 1.83 -9.15
CA GLY A 197 8.90 1.75 -10.47
C GLY A 197 7.93 1.89 -11.63
N LEU A 198 6.63 2.08 -11.39
CA LEU A 198 5.68 2.41 -12.46
C LEU A 198 6.07 3.74 -13.11
N LYS A 199 6.17 3.77 -14.45
CA LYS A 199 6.59 4.98 -15.19
C LYS A 199 5.36 5.76 -15.68
N GLU A 200 5.54 7.04 -16.01
CA GLU A 200 4.48 7.86 -16.62
C GLU A 200 3.92 7.23 -17.91
N GLY A 201 4.77 6.63 -18.74
CA GLY A 201 4.30 5.91 -19.93
C GLY A 201 3.47 4.65 -19.63
N ASP A 202 3.64 4.03 -18.46
CA ASP A 202 2.80 2.92 -18.01
C ASP A 202 1.43 3.45 -17.55
N MET A 203 1.43 4.59 -16.84
CA MET A 203 0.24 5.31 -16.41
C MET A 203 -0.62 5.75 -17.59
N ASP A 204 -0.01 6.33 -18.63
CA ASP A 204 -0.73 6.75 -19.85
C ASP A 204 -1.38 5.55 -20.57
N ARG A 205 -0.77 4.36 -20.52
CA ARG A 205 -1.37 3.12 -21.05
C ARG A 205 -2.59 2.70 -20.24
N ILE A 206 -2.50 2.71 -18.91
CA ILE A 206 -3.64 2.40 -18.02
C ILE A 206 -4.78 3.40 -18.27
N GLN A 207 -4.48 4.70 -18.37
CA GLN A 207 -5.48 5.73 -18.68
C GLN A 207 -6.12 5.52 -20.05
N THR A 208 -5.34 5.11 -21.05
CA THR A 208 -5.89 4.78 -22.39
C THR A 208 -6.90 3.64 -22.30
N ARG A 209 -6.62 2.61 -21.51
CA ARG A 209 -7.55 1.50 -21.25
C ARG A 209 -8.78 1.94 -20.45
N ALA A 210 -8.59 2.79 -19.45
CA ALA A 210 -9.68 3.39 -18.69
C ALA A 210 -10.65 4.18 -19.58
N ARG A 211 -10.13 4.99 -20.52
CA ARG A 211 -10.93 5.72 -21.51
C ARG A 211 -11.68 4.81 -22.48
N GLN A 212 -11.13 3.64 -22.80
CA GLN A 212 -11.84 2.64 -23.60
C GLN A 212 -13.04 2.07 -22.82
N ARG A 213 -12.90 1.79 -21.52
CA ARG A 213 -14.01 1.40 -20.64
C ARG A 213 -15.06 2.50 -20.45
N LEU A 214 -14.67 3.76 -20.49
CA LEU A 214 -15.62 4.88 -20.36
C LEU A 214 -16.71 4.90 -21.44
N GLN A 215 -16.50 4.22 -22.58
CA GLN A 215 -17.56 4.04 -23.58
C GLN A 215 -18.79 3.32 -22.99
N ASP A 216 -18.59 2.51 -21.96
CA ASP A 216 -19.63 1.80 -21.21
C ASP A 216 -20.07 2.54 -19.93
N GLY A 217 -19.51 3.74 -19.67
CA GLY A 217 -19.97 4.68 -18.64
C GLY A 217 -19.56 4.40 -17.19
N SER A 218 -18.65 3.46 -16.92
CA SER A 218 -18.45 2.89 -15.57
C SER A 218 -17.03 2.98 -14.99
N CYS A 219 -16.16 3.87 -15.48
CA CYS A 219 -14.79 3.97 -14.97
C CYS A 219 -14.63 5.12 -13.97
N THR A 220 -14.12 4.79 -12.79
CA THR A 220 -13.80 5.73 -11.71
C THR A 220 -12.30 5.90 -11.53
N THR A 221 -11.89 6.91 -10.77
CA THR A 221 -10.49 7.05 -10.34
C THR A 221 -10.00 5.88 -9.49
N GLU A 222 -10.88 5.22 -8.73
CA GLU A 222 -10.53 4.06 -7.92
C GLU A 222 -10.16 2.86 -8.80
N ASP A 223 -10.90 2.64 -9.90
CA ASP A 223 -10.58 1.58 -10.86
C ASP A 223 -9.17 1.76 -11.47
N VAL A 224 -8.79 3.00 -11.78
CA VAL A 224 -7.47 3.33 -12.34
C VAL A 224 -6.35 3.07 -11.33
N VAL A 225 -6.55 3.46 -10.08
CA VAL A 225 -5.58 3.22 -9.00
C VAL A 225 -5.43 1.73 -8.74
N ALA A 226 -6.53 0.97 -8.69
CA ALA A 226 -6.49 -0.48 -8.54
C ALA A 226 -5.73 -1.16 -9.69
N ALA A 227 -5.88 -0.68 -10.93
CA ALA A 227 -5.11 -1.19 -12.07
C ALA A 227 -3.60 -0.89 -11.93
N ALA A 228 -3.23 0.31 -11.47
CA ALA A 228 -1.83 0.66 -11.20
C ALA A 228 -1.24 -0.18 -10.05
N GLU A 229 -2.02 -0.41 -8.99
CA GLU A 229 -1.65 -1.31 -7.89
C GLU A 229 -1.39 -2.73 -8.40
N THR A 230 -2.33 -3.28 -9.17
CA THR A 230 -2.21 -4.63 -9.74
C THR A 230 -1.00 -4.73 -10.65
N ALA A 231 -0.77 -3.77 -11.55
CA ALA A 231 0.41 -3.75 -12.41
C ALA A 231 1.71 -3.72 -11.59
N THR A 232 1.75 -2.90 -10.55
CA THR A 232 2.92 -2.78 -9.66
C THR A 232 3.20 -4.09 -8.93
N ARG A 233 2.19 -4.67 -8.27
CA ARG A 233 2.35 -5.93 -7.52
C ARG A 233 2.74 -7.10 -8.41
N LEU A 234 2.14 -7.21 -9.60
CA LEU A 234 2.52 -8.23 -10.59
C LEU A 234 3.99 -8.07 -11.00
N ALA A 235 4.45 -6.85 -11.25
CA ALA A 235 5.85 -6.58 -11.58
C ALA A 235 6.80 -6.91 -10.43
N GLU A 236 6.41 -6.65 -9.17
CA GLU A 236 7.18 -7.02 -7.98
C GLU A 236 7.28 -8.54 -7.79
N MET A 237 6.30 -9.31 -8.27
CA MET A 237 6.36 -10.78 -8.32
C MET A 237 7.23 -11.33 -9.47
N GLY A 238 7.95 -10.46 -10.19
CA GLY A 238 8.86 -10.86 -11.26
C GLY A 238 8.23 -10.91 -12.66
N ILE A 239 6.96 -10.56 -12.80
CA ILE A 239 6.31 -10.49 -14.12
C ILE A 239 6.89 -9.30 -14.87
N GLU A 240 7.19 -9.51 -16.15
CA GLU A 240 7.72 -8.45 -17.01
C GLU A 240 6.79 -7.22 -16.97
N ARG A 241 7.34 -6.04 -16.64
CA ARG A 241 6.53 -4.85 -16.37
C ARG A 241 5.53 -4.51 -17.47
N SER A 242 5.94 -4.60 -18.74
CA SER A 242 5.05 -4.27 -19.85
C SER A 242 3.87 -5.26 -19.94
N ARG A 243 4.11 -6.54 -19.62
CA ARG A 243 3.09 -7.59 -19.50
C ARG A 243 2.17 -7.35 -18.29
N ALA A 244 2.71 -6.97 -17.14
CA ALA A 244 1.93 -6.63 -15.95
C ALA A 244 0.99 -5.43 -16.19
N VAL A 245 1.50 -4.34 -16.78
CA VAL A 245 0.71 -3.16 -17.14
C VAL A 245 -0.36 -3.48 -18.17
N ARG A 246 -0.03 -4.32 -19.17
CA ARG A 246 -1.00 -4.79 -20.17
C ARG A 246 -2.11 -5.62 -19.53
N LEU A 247 -1.77 -6.60 -18.69
CA LEU A 247 -2.74 -7.46 -18.00
C LEU A 247 -3.69 -6.63 -17.12
N ALA A 248 -3.16 -5.72 -16.31
CA ALA A 248 -3.97 -4.85 -15.45
C ALA A 248 -4.82 -3.86 -16.26
N GLY A 249 -4.27 -3.29 -17.33
CA GLY A 249 -5.00 -2.41 -18.23
C GLY A 249 -6.12 -3.14 -19.00
N ASP A 250 -5.90 -4.36 -19.45
CA ASP A 250 -6.91 -5.17 -20.11
C ASP A 250 -8.02 -5.56 -19.11
N ALA A 251 -7.68 -5.95 -17.88
CA ALA A 251 -8.67 -6.19 -16.81
C ALA A 251 -9.51 -4.93 -16.53
N LEU A 252 -8.86 -3.77 -16.42
CA LEU A 252 -9.54 -2.49 -16.28
C LEU A 252 -10.50 -2.22 -17.45
N GLN A 253 -10.04 -2.41 -18.69
CA GLN A 253 -10.83 -2.21 -19.90
C GLN A 253 -12.09 -3.08 -19.91
N TYR A 254 -11.97 -4.35 -19.52
CA TYR A 254 -13.09 -5.31 -19.51
C TYR A 254 -13.95 -5.26 -18.24
N GLY A 255 -13.88 -4.17 -17.47
CA GLY A 255 -14.82 -3.93 -16.38
C GLY A 255 -14.52 -4.64 -15.07
N TYR A 256 -13.31 -5.19 -14.89
CA TYR A 256 -12.94 -5.78 -13.60
C TYR A 256 -12.92 -4.70 -12.53
N THR A 257 -13.53 -5.01 -11.40
CA THR A 257 -13.62 -4.13 -10.23
C THR A 257 -12.29 -4.08 -9.47
N PRO A 258 -12.06 -3.06 -8.62
CA PRO A 258 -10.89 -3.03 -7.74
C PRO A 258 -10.70 -4.31 -6.91
N ARG A 259 -11.80 -4.94 -6.48
CA ARG A 259 -11.78 -6.20 -5.74
C ARG A 259 -11.25 -7.35 -6.60
N GLU A 260 -11.73 -7.49 -7.83
CA GLU A 260 -11.28 -8.54 -8.74
C GLU A 260 -9.83 -8.33 -9.17
N MET A 261 -9.40 -7.08 -9.37
CA MET A 261 -8.00 -6.77 -9.65
C MET A 261 -7.05 -7.19 -8.52
N ARG A 262 -7.46 -7.01 -7.25
CA ARG A 262 -6.72 -7.55 -6.10
C ARG A 262 -6.74 -9.08 -6.09
N GLN A 263 -7.87 -9.71 -6.43
CA GLN A 263 -7.98 -11.17 -6.54
C GLN A 263 -7.09 -11.75 -7.65
N LEU A 264 -6.87 -11.03 -8.76
CA LEU A 264 -5.89 -11.42 -9.79
C LEU A 264 -4.49 -11.53 -9.19
N VAL A 265 -4.06 -10.52 -8.43
CA VAL A 265 -2.76 -10.54 -7.74
C VAL A 265 -2.66 -11.71 -6.78
N TRP A 266 -3.71 -11.93 -5.99
CA TRP A 266 -3.76 -13.07 -5.06
C TRP A 266 -3.66 -14.42 -5.79
N ALA A 267 -4.38 -14.60 -6.89
CA ALA A 267 -4.33 -15.84 -7.68
C ALA A 267 -2.92 -16.12 -8.21
N VAL A 268 -2.22 -15.10 -8.70
CA VAL A 268 -0.82 -15.24 -9.16
C VAL A 268 0.12 -15.57 -8.00
N MET A 269 -0.03 -14.87 -6.87
CA MET A 269 0.79 -15.11 -5.68
C MET A 269 0.62 -16.53 -5.15
N THR A 270 -0.63 -16.98 -4.97
CA THR A 270 -0.96 -18.33 -4.51
C THR A 270 -0.43 -19.38 -5.49
N ALA A 271 -0.61 -19.15 -6.79
CA ALA A 271 -0.07 -20.05 -7.81
C ALA A 271 1.46 -20.20 -7.73
N ASN A 272 2.17 -19.09 -7.52
CA ASN A 272 3.61 -19.10 -7.35
C ASN A 272 4.05 -19.87 -6.08
N VAL A 273 3.31 -19.75 -4.97
CA VAL A 273 3.58 -20.48 -3.72
C VAL A 273 3.47 -21.99 -3.90
N HIS A 274 2.50 -22.46 -4.69
CA HIS A 274 2.30 -23.89 -4.96
C HIS A 274 3.08 -24.40 -6.19
N GLY A 275 4.07 -23.64 -6.67
CA GLY A 275 4.95 -24.07 -7.75
C GLY A 275 4.29 -24.07 -9.14
N GLY A 276 3.18 -23.36 -9.31
CA GLY A 276 2.58 -23.11 -10.61
C GLY A 276 3.55 -22.37 -11.54
N PRO A 277 3.78 -22.83 -12.78
CA PRO A 277 4.60 -22.11 -13.74
C PRO A 277 4.03 -20.72 -14.00
N GLN A 278 4.77 -19.68 -13.61
CA GLN A 278 4.32 -18.29 -13.63
C GLN A 278 3.81 -17.86 -15.02
N ASP A 279 4.48 -18.28 -16.10
CA ASP A 279 4.07 -17.94 -17.47
C ASP A 279 2.73 -18.54 -17.85
N ASP A 280 2.46 -19.80 -17.49
CA ASP A 280 1.19 -20.46 -17.79
C ASP A 280 0.03 -19.86 -17.00
N VAL A 281 0.29 -19.48 -15.75
CA VAL A 281 -0.68 -18.77 -14.89
C VAL A 281 -1.07 -17.43 -15.54
N ILE A 282 -0.08 -16.64 -15.96
CA ILE A 282 -0.34 -15.34 -16.59
C ILE A 282 -0.99 -15.49 -17.96
N ASP A 283 -0.61 -16.48 -18.76
CA ASP A 283 -1.26 -16.75 -20.04
C ASP A 283 -2.73 -17.17 -19.87
N THR A 284 -3.03 -17.93 -18.81
CA THR A 284 -4.41 -18.32 -18.47
C THR A 284 -5.23 -17.09 -18.11
N LEU A 285 -4.70 -16.20 -17.27
CA LEU A 285 -5.38 -14.96 -16.90
C LEU A 285 -5.55 -14.00 -18.09
N GLU A 286 -4.50 -13.78 -18.88
CA GLU A 286 -4.58 -12.95 -20.08
C GLU A 286 -5.63 -13.47 -21.08
N ARG A 287 -5.68 -14.79 -21.29
CA ARG A 287 -6.66 -15.42 -22.18
C ARG A 287 -8.07 -15.29 -21.64
N GLY A 288 -8.26 -15.52 -20.33
CA GLY A 288 -9.57 -15.40 -19.71
C GLY A 288 -10.11 -13.97 -19.72
N ILE A 289 -9.27 -12.98 -19.41
CA ILE A 289 -9.62 -11.55 -19.51
C ILE A 289 -10.01 -11.16 -20.94
N ARG A 290 -9.21 -11.56 -21.95
CA ARG A 290 -9.52 -11.29 -23.37
C ARG A 290 -10.82 -11.94 -23.83
N ASN A 291 -11.17 -13.09 -23.25
CA ASN A 291 -12.43 -13.79 -23.49
C ASN A 291 -13.56 -13.35 -22.56
N GLN A 292 -13.37 -12.26 -21.79
CA GLN A 292 -14.35 -11.71 -20.83
C GLN A 292 -14.87 -12.73 -19.82
N ARG A 293 -14.02 -13.69 -19.41
CA ARG A 293 -14.38 -14.69 -18.40
C ARG A 293 -14.31 -14.09 -17.02
N GLN A 294 -15.31 -14.40 -16.19
CA GLN A 294 -15.28 -13.99 -14.78
C GLN A 294 -14.06 -14.56 -14.06
N LEU A 295 -13.50 -13.80 -13.12
CA LEU A 295 -12.30 -14.20 -12.39
C LEU A 295 -12.47 -15.53 -11.65
N SER A 296 -13.64 -15.78 -11.07
CA SER A 296 -13.98 -17.05 -10.41
C SER A 296 -13.77 -18.25 -11.33
N GLN A 297 -14.12 -18.14 -12.62
CA GLN A 297 -13.95 -19.21 -13.60
C GLN A 297 -12.47 -19.44 -13.94
N MET A 298 -11.67 -18.37 -13.99
CA MET A 298 -10.22 -18.48 -14.21
C MET A 298 -9.54 -19.14 -13.00
N VAL A 299 -9.91 -18.73 -11.79
CA VAL A 299 -9.38 -19.33 -10.55
C VAL A 299 -9.76 -20.81 -10.45
N GLN A 300 -10.99 -21.18 -10.82
CA GLN A 300 -11.41 -22.58 -10.87
C GLN A 300 -10.58 -23.42 -11.86
N GLU A 301 -10.23 -22.86 -13.02
CA GLU A 301 -9.35 -23.51 -13.99
C GLU A 301 -7.93 -23.69 -13.41
N MET A 302 -7.41 -22.68 -12.70
CA MET A 302 -6.13 -22.79 -12.00
C MET A 302 -6.14 -23.85 -10.89
N TRP A 303 -7.28 -24.06 -10.21
CA TRP A 303 -7.49 -25.19 -9.28
C TRP A 303 -7.42 -26.53 -10.00
N GLN A 304 -8.05 -26.65 -11.18
CA GLN A 304 -8.00 -27.88 -11.98
C GLN A 304 -6.59 -28.20 -12.47
N HIS A 305 -5.77 -27.18 -12.71
CA HIS A 305 -4.35 -27.35 -13.03
C HIS A 305 -3.47 -27.65 -11.80
N GLY A 306 -4.02 -27.66 -10.59
CA GLY A 306 -3.29 -27.91 -9.35
C GLY A 306 -2.41 -26.74 -8.91
N TRP A 307 -2.46 -25.59 -9.59
CA TRP A 307 -1.62 -24.44 -9.26
C TRP A 307 -2.05 -23.76 -7.97
N MET A 308 -3.28 -23.94 -7.52
CA MET A 308 -3.80 -23.25 -6.35
C MET A 308 -3.78 -24.12 -5.09
N GLY A 309 -3.06 -25.24 -5.11
CA GLY A 309 -3.03 -26.21 -4.02
C GLY A 309 -4.32 -27.04 -3.93
N PRO A 310 -4.36 -28.04 -3.04
CA PRO A 310 -5.56 -28.81 -2.76
C PRO A 310 -6.63 -27.92 -2.08
N ALA A 311 -7.89 -28.06 -2.51
CA ALA A 311 -9.02 -27.27 -2.00
C ALA A 311 -9.17 -27.35 -0.46
N ASP A 312 -8.71 -28.46 0.11
CA ASP A 312 -8.87 -28.85 1.50
C ASP A 312 -7.98 -28.03 2.46
N GLU A 313 -6.89 -27.43 1.95
CA GLU A 313 -5.94 -26.64 2.75
C GLU A 313 -6.42 -25.20 3.01
N HIS A 314 -7.54 -24.78 2.43
CA HIS A 314 -8.05 -23.40 2.53
C HIS A 314 -9.25 -23.24 3.47
N GLY A 315 -9.46 -24.17 4.39
CA GLY A 315 -10.46 -24.06 5.47
C GLY A 315 -10.23 -22.91 6.46
N GLY A 316 -9.11 -22.17 6.34
CA GLY A 316 -8.84 -20.95 7.07
C GLY A 316 -9.14 -19.72 6.20
N ARG A 317 -10.07 -18.87 6.66
CA ARG A 317 -10.44 -17.52 6.17
C ARG A 317 -9.64 -17.03 4.95
N SER A 318 -10.33 -16.77 3.84
CA SER A 318 -9.73 -16.19 2.64
C SER A 318 -8.92 -14.93 3.03
N PRO A 319 -7.66 -14.78 2.59
CA PRO A 319 -6.83 -13.61 2.93
C PRO A 319 -7.48 -12.28 2.58
N MET A 320 -8.45 -12.30 1.65
CA MET A 320 -9.24 -11.15 1.24
C MET A 320 -10.28 -10.68 2.27
N ASP A 321 -10.70 -11.55 3.20
CA ASP A 321 -11.65 -11.18 4.26
C ASP A 321 -10.98 -10.31 5.35
N ASN A 322 -9.64 -10.29 5.39
CA ASN A 322 -8.86 -9.52 6.36
C ASN A 322 -8.19 -8.27 5.75
N ALA A 323 -8.60 -7.84 4.54
CA ALA A 323 -8.03 -6.64 3.93
C ALA A 323 -8.30 -5.41 4.83
N PRO A 324 -7.26 -4.68 5.27
CA PRO A 324 -7.41 -3.51 6.14
C PRO A 324 -8.13 -2.41 5.37
N GLY A 325 -9.42 -2.21 5.64
CA GLY A 325 -10.28 -1.26 4.92
C GLY A 325 -11.73 -1.70 4.79
N SER A 326 -12.02 -2.99 4.97
CA SER A 326 -13.38 -3.45 5.23
C SER A 326 -13.73 -3.05 6.66
N GLY A 327 -14.36 -1.88 6.83
CA GLY A 327 -14.89 -1.42 8.12
C GLY A 327 -15.72 -2.53 8.79
N PRO A 328 -15.83 -2.52 10.13
CA PRO A 328 -16.51 -3.57 10.88
C PRO A 328 -17.93 -3.75 10.35
N GLY A 329 -18.14 -4.78 9.54
CA GLY A 329 -19.45 -5.17 9.07
C GLY A 329 -20.30 -5.47 10.29
N SER A 330 -21.39 -4.72 10.42
CA SER A 330 -22.41 -4.92 11.44
C SER A 330 -22.77 -6.40 11.49
N GLY A 331 -22.38 -7.06 12.58
CA GLY A 331 -22.75 -8.43 12.85
C GLY A 331 -24.26 -8.52 12.85
N GLN A 332 -24.82 -9.08 11.78
CA GLN A 332 -26.18 -9.56 11.76
C GLN A 332 -26.22 -10.72 12.74
N GLN A 333 -26.59 -10.40 13.98
CA GLN A 333 -26.97 -11.37 15.01
C GLN A 333 -28.03 -12.27 14.40
N GLY A 334 -27.63 -13.48 14.01
CA GLY A 334 -28.53 -14.59 13.84
C GLY A 334 -29.19 -14.85 15.19
N GLN A 335 -30.41 -14.38 15.35
CA GLN A 335 -31.35 -14.85 16.36
C GLN A 335 -31.68 -16.31 16.03
N GLY A 336 -30.89 -17.23 16.58
CA GLY A 336 -31.28 -18.62 16.74
C GLY A 336 -32.24 -18.71 17.92
N ALA A 337 -33.53 -18.53 17.63
CA ALA A 337 -34.61 -18.96 18.51
C ALA A 337 -34.62 -20.50 18.54
N GLY A 338 -34.74 -21.06 19.74
CA GLY A 338 -34.67 -22.49 19.98
C GLY A 338 -35.87 -23.26 19.44
N GLU A 339 -35.70 -24.58 19.39
CA GLU A 339 -36.83 -25.50 19.51
C GLU A 339 -36.37 -26.75 20.27
N ASP A 340 -37.01 -26.97 21.41
CA ASP A 340 -36.88 -28.11 22.29
C ASP A 340 -37.34 -29.38 21.57
N GLY A 341 -36.44 -30.35 21.43
CA GLY A 341 -36.73 -31.68 20.89
C GLY A 341 -36.53 -32.76 21.96
N GLN A 342 -37.51 -32.90 22.83
CA GLN A 342 -37.61 -33.93 23.87
C GLN A 342 -38.30 -35.19 23.30
N GLY A 343 -37.69 -36.36 23.50
CA GLY A 343 -38.31 -37.67 23.24
C GLY A 343 -37.35 -38.62 22.52
N GLY A 344 -37.19 -39.88 22.87
CA GLY A 344 -37.85 -40.73 23.86
C GLY A 344 -37.09 -42.06 23.87
N GLY A 345 -37.13 -42.75 25.01
CA GLY A 345 -36.49 -44.04 25.19
C GLY A 345 -37.10 -45.13 24.30
N GLY A 346 -36.30 -46.17 24.06
CA GLY A 346 -36.71 -47.35 23.32
C GLY A 346 -35.68 -48.46 23.48
N SER A 347 -35.71 -49.11 24.64
CA SER A 347 -35.16 -50.45 24.82
C SER A 347 -35.92 -51.42 23.92
N ASP A 348 -35.26 -52.26 23.11
CA ASP A 348 -35.66 -53.67 23.10
C ASP A 348 -34.63 -54.65 22.53
N LYS A 349 -34.74 -55.86 23.08
CA LYS A 349 -33.98 -57.08 22.82
C LYS A 349 -34.51 -57.80 21.57
N GLY A 350 -33.64 -58.60 20.94
CA GLY A 350 -34.00 -59.72 20.05
C GLY A 350 -32.73 -60.24 19.37
N SER A 351 -32.06 -61.32 19.82
CA SER A 351 -32.43 -62.74 19.78
C SER A 351 -32.76 -63.29 18.39
N GLY A 352 -31.81 -64.05 17.83
CA GLY A 352 -32.12 -65.37 17.27
C GLY A 352 -32.34 -65.51 15.76
N GLY A 353 -31.33 -66.09 15.09
CA GLY A 353 -31.49 -67.33 14.31
C GLY A 353 -32.01 -67.25 12.87
N LYS A 354 -31.12 -67.56 11.92
CA LYS A 354 -31.16 -68.82 11.15
C LYS A 354 -29.78 -69.16 10.63
#